data_AF-A0A2U1E4A0-F1
#
_entry.id   AF-A0A2U1E4A0-F1
#
_cell.length_a   1.000
_cell.length_b   1.000
_cell.length_c   1.000
_cell.angle_alpha   90.00
_cell.angle_beta   90.00
_cell.angle_gamma   90.00
#
_symmetry.space_group_name_H-M   'P 1'
#
loop_
_entity.id
_entity.type
_entity.pdbx_description
1 polymer ?
#
loop_
_entity_poly.entity_id
_entity_poly.type
_entity_poly.pdbx_seq_one_letter_code
_entity_poly.pdbx_strand_id
1 'polypeptide(L)'
;MEIAMKVICGLGLFMYGMALMGEGLQKAAGSKLKAIVGALTQSTFRGILVGALVTCLIQSSSATTVMVVGFVNAKIMTLNQAVGVIMGANIGTTMTSFIIALNLGQYSPILVGVGTVFYLIGKTKSTKSLGESFLGFGLLFLGIMMLEQGLKPLSDNQMFSNFMKQLNSPFLGLIIGVIATTILQSSSATVGIMQALGMQGLMHIGAAFPMLLGTNIGSTTTAILSSLGAHKTAKRAALIHFLFNLVGSILFMIVFLIIKPWYVAFMENNIPSLPTQIAISHLAFNLLNTIIFYPFTNALVKVTEKIIPGIDKDEEQVSIYLDNRILQTPAIALGQAIKEMERMSDMVKTSLKEAENLIVYGDRAKFDTIMQREALINKMQSEITSYLIELSHSPLSDEQHKDVDDLFYMISDIERCGDHIKNIAELLEDIDKDSIKFDDVLREQMKNMFEECSLSFETSIRAFVGRDSDLAREVFKIEDHVDEMEAEYRETHIRRLSNKYTDAPPGIIFLDCISNLERVSDHSNNIATYVVNRENV
;
A
#
# COMPACT_ATOMS: atom_id res chain seq x y z
N MET A 1 24.46 -17.71 30.26
CA MET A 1 24.57 -16.35 29.68
C MET A 1 25.02 -16.39 28.23
N GLU A 2 26.14 -17.05 27.92
CA GLU A 2 26.70 -17.12 26.56
C GLU A 2 25.74 -17.72 25.51
N ILE A 3 25.04 -18.82 25.84
CA ILE A 3 23.99 -19.42 24.98
C ILE A 3 22.92 -18.38 24.62
N ALA A 4 22.34 -17.74 25.65
CA ALA A 4 21.27 -16.75 25.46
C ALA A 4 21.74 -15.55 24.64
N MET A 5 22.96 -15.05 24.89
CA MET A 5 23.53 -13.94 24.10
C MET A 5 23.69 -14.30 22.62
N LYS A 6 24.25 -15.48 22.32
CA LYS A 6 24.42 -15.94 20.93
C LYS A 6 23.08 -16.14 20.23
N VAL A 7 22.09 -16.69 20.94
CA VAL A 7 20.74 -16.89 20.40
C VAL A 7 20.03 -15.55 20.14
N ILE A 8 20.05 -14.63 21.11
CA ILE A 8 19.41 -13.31 20.95
C ILE A 8 20.10 -12.50 19.85
N CYS A 9 21.42 -12.45 19.84
CA CYS A 9 22.19 -11.74 18.82
C CYS A 9 21.98 -12.36 17.43
N GLY A 10 22.06 -13.70 17.34
CA GLY A 10 21.82 -14.41 16.09
C GLY A 10 20.41 -14.19 15.54
N LEU A 11 19.39 -14.21 16.41
CA LEU A 11 18.02 -13.90 16.03
C LEU A 11 17.86 -12.45 15.59
N GLY A 12 18.47 -11.50 16.30
CA GLY A 12 18.45 -10.08 15.95
C GLY A 12 19.09 -9.80 14.60
N LEU A 13 20.28 -10.35 14.34
CA LEU A 13 20.97 -10.26 13.05
C LEU A 13 20.17 -10.94 11.94
N PHE A 14 19.56 -12.08 12.22
CA PHE A 14 18.72 -12.80 11.28
C PHE A 14 17.50 -11.95 10.86
N MET A 15 16.77 -11.41 11.83
CA MET A 15 15.60 -10.56 11.60
C MET A 15 15.97 -9.26 10.89
N TYR A 16 17.03 -8.60 11.32
CA TYR A 16 17.52 -7.38 10.68
C TYR A 16 18.00 -7.63 9.25
N GLY A 17 18.73 -8.74 9.03
CA GLY A 17 19.16 -9.17 7.70
C GLY A 17 18.00 -9.42 6.75
N MET A 18 16.93 -10.10 7.22
CA MET A 18 15.70 -10.28 6.43
C MET A 18 15.03 -8.94 6.09
N ALA A 19 14.90 -8.02 7.05
CA ALA A 19 14.29 -6.71 6.83
C ALA A 19 15.08 -5.89 5.80
N LEU A 20 16.39 -5.75 6.01
CA LEU A 20 17.28 -5.01 5.11
C LEU A 20 17.30 -5.62 3.70
N MET A 21 17.26 -6.95 3.61
CA MET A 21 17.18 -7.66 2.34
C MET A 21 15.87 -7.34 1.59
N GLY A 22 14.73 -7.42 2.28
CA GLY A 22 13.41 -7.10 1.73
C GLY A 22 13.31 -5.66 1.26
N GLU A 23 13.77 -4.71 2.08
CA GLU A 23 13.80 -3.27 1.73
C GLU A 23 14.68 -3.00 0.50
N GLY A 24 15.89 -3.56 0.46
CA GLY A 24 16.79 -3.42 -0.69
C GLY A 24 16.16 -3.95 -1.99
N LEU A 25 15.51 -5.12 -1.92
CA LEU A 25 14.83 -5.73 -3.07
C LEU A 25 13.62 -4.90 -3.49
N GLN A 26 12.86 -4.35 -2.54
CA GLN A 26 11.71 -3.49 -2.78
C GLN A 26 12.12 -2.18 -3.45
N LYS A 27 13.15 -1.50 -2.93
CA LYS A 27 13.71 -0.28 -3.54
C LYS A 27 14.27 -0.56 -4.94
N ALA A 28 14.96 -1.69 -5.13
CA ALA A 28 15.47 -2.09 -6.43
C ALA A 28 14.35 -2.43 -7.45
N ALA A 29 13.21 -2.97 -6.99
CA ALA A 29 12.05 -3.23 -7.82
C ALA A 29 11.30 -1.94 -8.23
N GLY A 30 11.29 -0.91 -7.37
CA GLY A 30 10.81 0.44 -7.67
C GLY A 30 9.39 0.49 -8.24
N SER A 31 9.21 1.22 -9.35
CA SER A 31 7.92 1.42 -10.02
C SER A 31 7.29 0.14 -10.59
N LYS A 32 8.05 -0.96 -10.75
CA LYS A 32 7.50 -2.26 -11.19
C LYS A 32 6.53 -2.85 -10.16
N LEU A 33 6.66 -2.50 -8.88
CA LEU A 33 5.69 -2.87 -7.84
C LEU A 33 4.31 -2.23 -8.08
N LYS A 34 4.25 -1.06 -8.72
CA LYS A 34 2.98 -0.38 -9.07
C LYS A 34 2.19 -1.18 -10.11
N ALA A 35 2.87 -1.73 -11.13
CA ALA A 35 2.24 -2.58 -12.16
C ALA A 35 1.66 -3.88 -11.59
N ILE A 36 2.28 -4.40 -10.52
CA ILE A 36 1.83 -5.60 -9.81
C ILE A 36 0.46 -5.37 -9.12
N VAL A 37 0.15 -4.13 -8.68
CA VAL A 37 -1.16 -3.78 -8.09
C VAL A 37 -2.29 -3.77 -9.10
N GLY A 38 -2.03 -3.30 -10.33
CA GLY A 38 -3.03 -3.37 -11.41
C GLY A 38 -3.47 -4.81 -11.73
N ALA A 39 -2.59 -5.78 -11.49
CA ALA A 39 -2.89 -7.20 -11.66
C ALA A 39 -3.61 -7.84 -10.45
N LEU A 40 -3.51 -7.26 -9.25
CA LEU A 40 -4.16 -7.75 -8.02
C LEU A 40 -5.70 -7.74 -8.11
N THR A 41 -6.26 -6.81 -8.86
CA THR A 41 -7.69 -6.49 -8.83
C THR A 41 -8.52 -7.23 -9.88
N GLN A 42 -7.91 -8.11 -10.68
CA GLN A 42 -8.60 -8.65 -11.86
C GLN A 42 -9.23 -10.03 -11.67
N SER A 43 -8.64 -10.90 -10.83
CA SER A 43 -9.22 -12.21 -10.49
C SER A 43 -8.57 -12.82 -9.25
N THR A 44 -9.26 -13.75 -8.57
CA THR A 44 -8.72 -14.45 -7.40
C THR A 44 -7.45 -15.24 -7.74
N PHE A 45 -7.35 -15.87 -8.91
CA PHE A 45 -6.15 -16.60 -9.32
C PHE A 45 -4.95 -15.67 -9.54
N ARG A 46 -5.14 -14.53 -10.22
CA ARG A 46 -4.10 -13.50 -10.32
C ARG A 46 -3.70 -12.98 -8.94
N GLY A 47 -4.67 -12.84 -8.03
CA GLY A 47 -4.44 -12.53 -6.62
C GLY A 47 -3.45 -13.50 -5.96
N ILE A 48 -3.58 -14.81 -6.19
CA ILE A 48 -2.65 -15.83 -5.67
C ILE A 48 -1.23 -15.61 -6.19
N LEU A 49 -1.07 -15.46 -7.51
CA LEU A 49 0.24 -15.27 -8.13
C LEU A 49 0.91 -14.00 -7.61
N VAL A 50 0.14 -12.91 -7.52
CA VAL A 50 0.69 -11.65 -7.04
C VAL A 50 0.99 -11.70 -5.55
N GLY A 51 0.11 -12.26 -4.72
CA GLY A 51 0.37 -12.42 -3.29
C GLY A 51 1.65 -13.21 -3.03
N ALA A 52 1.86 -14.29 -3.80
CA ALA A 52 3.08 -15.08 -3.73
C ALA A 52 4.31 -14.27 -4.14
N LEU A 53 4.24 -13.53 -5.24
CA LEU A 53 5.33 -12.69 -5.73
C LEU A 53 5.68 -11.57 -4.75
N VAL A 54 4.67 -10.82 -4.27
CA VAL A 54 4.85 -9.71 -3.34
C VAL A 54 5.45 -10.20 -2.03
N THR A 55 4.91 -11.27 -1.44
CA THR A 55 5.49 -11.82 -0.21
C THR A 55 6.89 -12.41 -0.45
N CYS A 56 7.17 -13.00 -1.61
CA CYS A 56 8.52 -13.45 -1.95
C CYS A 56 9.52 -12.29 -2.06
N LEU A 57 9.10 -11.13 -2.55
CA LEU A 57 9.97 -9.96 -2.68
C LEU A 57 10.14 -9.24 -1.33
N ILE A 58 9.04 -8.99 -0.62
CA ILE A 58 9.03 -8.30 0.69
C ILE A 58 9.55 -9.20 1.80
N GLN A 59 9.47 -10.53 1.63
CA GLN A 59 9.88 -11.54 2.61
C GLN A 59 9.05 -11.54 3.91
N SER A 60 7.88 -10.90 3.89
CA SER A 60 6.96 -10.81 5.03
C SER A 60 5.50 -11.01 4.59
N SER A 61 4.93 -12.19 4.90
CA SER A 61 3.49 -12.43 4.71
C SER A 61 2.64 -11.63 5.66
N SER A 62 3.12 -11.36 6.88
CA SER A 62 2.45 -10.47 7.81
C SER A 62 2.29 -9.07 7.22
N ALA A 63 3.34 -8.48 6.66
CA ALA A 63 3.24 -7.20 5.95
C ALA A 63 2.28 -7.28 4.76
N THR A 64 2.37 -8.34 3.96
CA THR A 64 1.49 -8.53 2.80
C THR A 64 0.02 -8.67 3.20
N THR A 65 -0.28 -9.38 4.28
CA THR A 65 -1.66 -9.58 4.75
C THR A 65 -2.22 -8.36 5.48
N VAL A 66 -1.40 -7.62 6.24
CA VAL A 66 -1.76 -6.31 6.80
C VAL A 66 -2.10 -5.32 5.69
N MET A 67 -1.31 -5.30 4.62
CA MET A 67 -1.59 -4.50 3.42
C MET A 67 -2.90 -4.92 2.73
N VAL A 68 -3.17 -6.23 2.61
CA VAL A 68 -4.46 -6.74 2.09
C VAL A 68 -5.64 -6.27 2.94
N VAL A 69 -5.51 -6.29 4.27
CA VAL A 69 -6.53 -5.75 5.18
C VAL A 69 -6.73 -4.25 4.91
N GLY A 70 -5.65 -3.49 4.71
CA GLY A 70 -5.70 -2.07 4.32
C GLY A 70 -6.42 -1.85 2.98
N PHE A 71 -6.12 -2.62 1.94
CA PHE A 71 -6.80 -2.50 0.64
C PHE A 71 -8.29 -2.81 0.67
N VAL A 72 -8.69 -3.77 1.50
CA VAL A 72 -10.10 -4.09 1.71
C VAL A 72 -10.78 -2.99 2.52
N ASN A 73 -10.09 -2.42 3.51
CA ASN A 73 -10.59 -1.30 4.30
C ASN A 73 -10.82 -0.07 3.43
N ALA A 74 -9.85 0.26 2.57
CA ALA A 74 -9.88 1.36 1.63
C ALA A 74 -10.77 1.09 0.38
N LYS A 75 -11.58 0.03 0.38
CA LYS A 75 -12.52 -0.34 -0.70
C LYS A 75 -11.88 -0.50 -2.10
N ILE A 76 -10.55 -0.60 -2.19
CA ILE A 76 -9.79 -0.80 -3.44
C ILE A 76 -9.91 -2.24 -3.93
N MET A 77 -10.12 -3.16 -2.98
CA MET A 77 -10.17 -4.59 -3.23
C MET A 77 -11.38 -5.22 -2.56
N THR A 78 -12.09 -6.08 -3.29
CA THR A 78 -13.17 -6.89 -2.74
C THR A 78 -12.62 -7.98 -1.82
N LEU A 79 -13.45 -8.44 -0.89
CA LEU A 79 -13.10 -9.53 0.01
C LEU A 79 -12.73 -10.83 -0.75
N ASN A 80 -13.35 -11.10 -1.90
CA ASN A 80 -13.03 -12.26 -2.75
C ASN A 80 -11.65 -12.18 -3.41
N GLN A 81 -11.22 -10.99 -3.84
CA GLN A 81 -9.87 -10.78 -4.36
C GLN A 81 -8.84 -10.94 -3.23
N ALA A 82 -9.16 -10.42 -2.03
CA ALA A 82 -8.31 -10.54 -0.84
C ALA A 82 -7.98 -11.99 -0.50
N VAL A 83 -8.95 -12.92 -0.62
CA VAL A 83 -8.73 -14.36 -0.41
C VAL A 83 -7.57 -14.87 -1.28
N GLY A 84 -7.54 -14.50 -2.56
CA GLY A 84 -6.49 -14.91 -3.48
C GLY A 84 -5.11 -14.41 -3.04
N VAL A 85 -5.01 -13.14 -2.70
CA VAL A 85 -3.75 -12.53 -2.24
C VAL A 85 -3.25 -13.16 -0.94
N ILE A 86 -4.15 -13.43 0.00
CA ILE A 86 -3.83 -14.10 1.28
C ILE A 86 -3.30 -15.52 1.04
N MET A 87 -3.95 -16.30 0.16
CA MET A 87 -3.48 -17.64 -0.22
C MET A 87 -2.09 -17.56 -0.86
N GLY A 88 -1.91 -16.62 -1.80
CA GLY A 88 -0.62 -16.33 -2.43
C GLY A 88 0.48 -15.99 -1.41
N ALA A 89 0.19 -15.10 -0.47
CA ALA A 89 1.16 -14.66 0.54
C ALA A 89 1.71 -15.81 1.38
N ASN A 90 0.85 -16.77 1.73
CA ASN A 90 1.28 -17.99 2.43
C ASN A 90 2.22 -18.84 1.57
N ILE A 91 2.00 -18.95 0.26
CA ILE A 91 2.95 -19.60 -0.67
C ILE A 91 4.26 -18.80 -0.71
N GLY A 92 4.22 -17.48 -0.85
CA GLY A 92 5.41 -16.63 -0.98
C GLY A 92 6.35 -16.72 0.22
N THR A 93 5.82 -16.89 1.42
CA THR A 93 6.61 -17.00 2.68
C THR A 93 7.55 -18.21 2.68
N THR A 94 7.21 -19.25 1.91
CA THR A 94 8.01 -20.47 1.84
C THR A 94 9.38 -20.22 1.19
N MET A 95 9.53 -19.16 0.40
CA MET A 95 10.81 -18.76 -0.19
C MET A 95 11.88 -18.53 0.88
N THR A 96 11.53 -17.93 2.02
CA THR A 96 12.50 -17.69 3.10
C THR A 96 13.03 -19.01 3.66
N SER A 97 12.16 -20.02 3.81
CA SER A 97 12.58 -21.36 4.26
C SER A 97 13.55 -22.02 3.28
N PHE A 98 13.38 -21.81 1.97
CA PHE A 98 14.30 -22.29 0.95
C PHE A 98 15.63 -21.54 0.98
N ILE A 99 15.61 -20.21 1.11
CA ILE A 99 16.82 -19.40 1.25
C ILE A 99 17.67 -19.94 2.40
N ILE A 100 17.07 -20.18 3.56
CA ILE A 100 17.78 -20.74 4.73
C ILE A 100 18.29 -22.16 4.45
N ALA A 101 17.48 -23.00 3.78
CA ALA A 101 17.85 -24.38 3.47
C ALA A 101 19.07 -24.50 2.53
N LEU A 102 19.41 -23.46 1.76
CA LEU A 102 20.63 -23.42 0.94
C LEU A 102 21.91 -23.50 1.79
N ASN A 103 21.83 -23.23 3.10
CA ASN A 103 22.96 -23.28 4.03
C ASN A 103 24.20 -22.53 3.53
N LEU A 104 24.02 -21.26 3.15
CA LEU A 104 25.10 -20.39 2.66
C LEU A 104 25.88 -19.70 3.79
N GLY A 105 25.80 -20.22 5.02
CA GLY A 105 26.44 -19.66 6.22
C GLY A 105 27.90 -19.27 5.96
N GLN A 106 28.69 -20.20 5.42
CA GLN A 106 30.11 -19.99 5.13
C GLN A 106 30.41 -18.85 4.15
N TYR A 107 29.46 -18.48 3.29
CA TYR A 107 29.61 -17.38 2.33
C TYR A 107 29.13 -16.03 2.88
N SER A 108 28.53 -16.01 4.08
CA SER A 108 28.04 -14.79 4.73
C SER A 108 29.09 -13.65 4.74
N PRO A 109 30.38 -13.87 5.11
CA PRO A 109 31.36 -12.79 5.09
C PRO A 109 31.59 -12.17 3.71
N ILE A 110 31.53 -12.99 2.64
CA ILE A 110 31.67 -12.51 1.26
C ILE A 110 30.46 -11.66 0.88
N LEU A 111 29.26 -12.13 1.21
CA LEU A 111 28.01 -11.41 0.94
C LEU A 111 27.95 -10.07 1.68
N VAL A 112 28.37 -10.03 2.95
CA VAL A 112 28.51 -8.79 3.73
C VAL A 112 29.54 -7.87 3.09
N GLY A 113 30.70 -8.37 2.70
CA GLY A 113 31.76 -7.58 2.07
C GLY A 113 31.31 -6.96 0.74
N VAL A 114 30.75 -7.78 -0.16
CA VAL A 114 30.21 -7.32 -1.45
C VAL A 114 29.06 -6.33 -1.24
N GLY A 115 28.10 -6.65 -0.37
CA GLY A 115 26.98 -5.77 -0.06
C GLY A 115 27.44 -4.41 0.47
N THR A 116 28.42 -4.40 1.37
CA THR A 116 29.01 -3.16 1.92
C THR A 116 29.71 -2.34 0.84
N VAL A 117 30.48 -2.98 -0.05
CA VAL A 117 31.14 -2.30 -1.17
C VAL A 117 30.12 -1.67 -2.12
N PHE A 118 29.09 -2.40 -2.52
CA PHE A 118 28.02 -1.88 -3.38
C PHE A 118 27.24 -0.75 -2.70
N TYR A 119 27.00 -0.86 -1.40
CA TYR A 119 26.30 0.17 -0.62
C TYR A 119 27.10 1.47 -0.48
N LEU A 120 28.40 1.36 -0.16
CA LEU A 120 29.26 2.53 0.09
C LEU A 120 29.78 3.18 -1.21
N ILE A 121 30.18 2.37 -2.19
CA ILE A 121 30.83 2.85 -3.43
C ILE A 121 29.83 2.98 -4.58
N GLY A 122 28.65 2.36 -4.47
CA GLY A 122 27.59 2.44 -5.48
C GLY A 122 27.27 3.88 -5.84
N LYS A 123 27.40 4.21 -7.12
CA LYS A 123 27.17 5.57 -7.64
C LYS A 123 25.69 5.88 -7.81
N THR A 124 24.88 4.86 -8.09
CA THR A 124 23.43 5.01 -8.30
C THR A 124 22.67 4.45 -7.11
N LYS A 125 21.51 5.01 -6.78
CA LYS A 125 20.72 4.55 -5.64
C LYS A 125 20.22 3.11 -5.81
N SER A 126 19.93 2.69 -7.06
CA SER A 126 19.66 1.27 -7.38
C SER A 126 20.85 0.34 -7.04
N THR A 127 22.09 0.73 -7.34
CA THR A 127 23.27 -0.07 -6.95
C THR A 127 23.44 -0.14 -5.43
N LYS A 128 23.09 0.94 -4.71
CA LYS A 128 23.10 0.94 -3.25
C LYS A 128 22.01 0.04 -2.67
N SER A 129 20.78 0.07 -3.21
CA SER A 129 19.68 -0.82 -2.80
C SER A 129 20.01 -2.29 -3.05
N LEU A 130 20.67 -2.61 -4.18
CA LEU A 130 21.19 -3.95 -4.41
C LEU A 130 22.26 -4.33 -3.37
N GLY A 131 23.11 -3.36 -2.98
CA GLY A 131 24.06 -3.50 -1.87
C GLY A 131 23.38 -3.80 -0.54
N GLU A 132 22.29 -3.09 -0.20
CA GLU A 132 21.43 -3.38 0.96
C GLU A 132 20.90 -4.82 0.91
N SER A 133 20.44 -5.28 -0.26
CA SER A 133 19.98 -6.67 -0.43
C SER A 133 21.07 -7.70 -0.13
N PHE A 134 22.27 -7.53 -0.70
CA PHE A 134 23.39 -8.44 -0.46
C PHE A 134 23.89 -8.38 1.00
N LEU A 135 23.93 -7.19 1.58
CA LEU A 135 24.29 -6.99 2.98
C LEU A 135 23.28 -7.68 3.91
N GLY A 136 21.99 -7.49 3.66
CA GLY A 136 20.91 -8.15 4.39
C GLY A 136 20.99 -9.68 4.28
N PHE A 137 21.23 -10.19 3.07
CA PHE A 137 21.45 -11.63 2.84
C PHE A 137 22.65 -12.15 3.64
N GLY A 138 23.77 -11.42 3.65
CA GLY A 138 24.94 -11.76 4.45
C GLY A 138 24.66 -11.77 5.96
N LEU A 139 24.02 -10.73 6.49
CA LEU A 139 23.66 -10.61 7.91
C LEU A 139 22.66 -11.69 8.35
N LEU A 140 21.72 -12.04 7.48
CA LEU A 140 20.77 -13.14 7.69
C LEU A 140 21.51 -14.44 7.99
N PHE A 141 22.44 -14.84 7.12
CA PHE A 141 23.23 -16.05 7.30
C PHE A 141 24.19 -15.97 8.48
N LEU A 142 24.76 -14.80 8.76
CA LEU A 142 25.57 -14.59 9.96
C LEU A 142 24.74 -14.83 11.24
N GLY A 143 23.50 -14.35 11.25
CA GLY A 143 22.56 -14.57 12.33
C GLY A 143 22.26 -16.05 12.53
N ILE A 144 22.05 -16.81 11.46
CA ILE A 144 21.85 -18.27 11.51
C ILE A 144 23.08 -18.98 12.07
N MET A 145 24.29 -18.62 11.62
CA MET A 145 25.52 -19.21 12.17
C MET A 145 25.66 -18.95 13.67
N MET A 146 25.31 -17.74 14.13
CA MET A 146 25.32 -17.42 15.56
C MET A 146 24.25 -18.19 16.34
N LEU A 147 23.05 -18.38 15.76
CA LEU A 147 22.01 -19.23 16.32
C LEU A 147 22.50 -20.67 16.47
N GLU A 148 23.08 -21.25 15.43
CA GLU A 148 23.66 -22.60 15.44
C GLU A 148 24.71 -22.76 16.54
N GLN A 149 25.68 -21.83 16.62
CA GLN A 149 26.72 -21.84 17.65
C GLN A 149 26.15 -21.68 19.06
N GLY A 150 25.11 -20.87 19.23
CA GLY A 150 24.42 -20.67 20.50
C GLY A 150 23.63 -21.90 20.93
N LEU A 151 23.01 -22.61 19.99
CA LEU A 151 22.18 -23.79 20.25
C LEU A 151 23.01 -25.07 20.42
N LYS A 152 24.22 -25.15 19.84
CA LYS A 152 25.08 -26.33 19.91
C LYS A 152 25.27 -26.91 21.33
N PRO A 153 25.56 -26.12 22.38
CA PRO A 153 25.72 -26.68 23.74
C PRO A 153 24.45 -27.30 24.33
N LEU A 154 23.27 -27.07 23.74
CA LEU A 154 22.02 -27.67 24.18
C LEU A 154 21.91 -29.16 23.79
N SER A 155 22.73 -29.65 22.84
CA SER A 155 22.76 -31.09 22.50
C SER A 155 23.14 -31.96 23.68
N ASP A 156 24.00 -31.43 24.54
CA ASP A 156 24.56 -32.15 25.68
C ASP A 156 23.72 -31.94 26.95
N ASN A 157 22.67 -31.11 26.87
CA ASN A 157 21.81 -30.77 28.00
C ASN A 157 20.62 -31.75 28.11
N GLN A 158 20.59 -32.54 29.17
CA GLN A 158 19.54 -33.55 29.38
C GLN A 158 18.14 -32.96 29.54
N MET A 159 18.00 -31.79 30.16
CA MET A 159 16.71 -31.10 30.29
C MET A 159 16.18 -30.69 28.91
N PHE A 160 17.06 -30.13 28.08
CA PHE A 160 16.71 -29.76 26.71
C PHE A 160 16.36 -30.97 25.85
N SER A 161 17.15 -32.04 25.90
CA SER A 161 16.85 -33.30 25.20
C SER A 161 15.49 -33.88 25.63
N ASN A 162 15.16 -33.85 26.92
CA ASN A 162 13.87 -34.29 27.44
C ASN A 162 12.71 -33.41 26.95
N PHE A 163 12.92 -32.09 26.90
CA PHE A 163 11.95 -31.17 26.31
C PHE A 163 11.73 -31.46 24.82
N MET A 164 12.81 -31.61 24.03
CA MET A 164 12.72 -31.96 22.61
C MET A 164 12.00 -33.30 22.36
N LYS A 165 12.15 -34.28 23.26
CA LYS A 165 11.37 -35.53 23.19
C LYS A 165 9.88 -35.30 23.38
N GLN A 166 9.46 -34.36 24.22
CA GLN A 166 8.04 -34.02 24.38
C GLN A 166 7.47 -33.37 23.12
N LEU A 167 8.27 -32.62 22.34
CA LEU A 167 7.87 -32.04 21.05
C LEU A 167 7.51 -33.10 19.99
N ASN A 168 7.85 -34.37 20.21
CA ASN A 168 7.40 -35.46 19.34
C ASN A 168 5.89 -35.69 19.39
N SER A 169 5.22 -35.17 20.43
CA SER A 169 3.77 -35.05 20.48
C SER A 169 3.31 -34.02 19.45
N PRO A 170 2.60 -34.42 18.37
CA PRO A 170 2.26 -33.51 17.28
C PRO A 170 1.42 -32.32 17.76
N PHE A 171 0.49 -32.54 18.69
CA PHE A 171 -0.34 -31.47 19.25
C PHE A 171 0.48 -30.42 20.00
N LEU A 172 1.45 -30.87 20.81
CA LEU A 172 2.33 -29.96 21.54
C LEU A 172 3.23 -29.17 20.58
N GLY A 173 3.76 -29.83 19.55
CA GLY A 173 4.52 -29.18 18.48
C GLY A 173 3.73 -28.05 17.83
N LEU A 174 2.47 -28.29 17.43
CA LEU A 174 1.60 -27.26 16.85
C LEU A 174 1.39 -26.08 17.80
N ILE A 175 1.06 -26.31 19.07
CA ILE A 175 0.85 -25.22 20.03
C ILE A 175 2.11 -24.38 20.19
N ILE A 176 3.28 -25.00 20.27
CA ILE A 176 4.54 -24.29 20.40
C ILE A 176 4.85 -23.47 19.15
N GLY A 177 4.54 -24.00 17.96
CA GLY A 177 4.65 -23.24 16.71
C GLY A 177 3.77 -21.99 16.69
N VAL A 178 2.52 -22.11 17.18
CA VAL A 178 1.59 -20.97 17.34
C VAL A 178 2.20 -19.94 18.27
N ILE A 179 2.54 -20.34 19.50
CA ILE A 179 3.04 -19.44 20.54
C ILE A 179 4.33 -18.75 20.11
N ALA A 180 5.29 -19.52 19.61
CA ALA A 180 6.58 -18.98 19.17
C ALA A 180 6.40 -17.93 18.06
N THR A 181 5.55 -18.22 17.07
CA THR A 181 5.33 -17.31 15.95
C THR A 181 4.53 -16.08 16.35
N THR A 182 3.55 -16.22 17.25
CA THR A 182 2.80 -15.08 17.79
C THR A 182 3.70 -14.18 18.66
N ILE A 183 4.62 -14.73 19.45
CA ILE A 183 5.56 -13.93 20.25
C ILE A 183 6.56 -13.21 19.33
N LEU A 184 7.15 -13.94 18.37
CA LEU A 184 8.14 -13.38 17.45
C LEU A 184 7.52 -12.49 16.36
N GLN A 185 6.19 -12.56 16.18
CA GLN A 185 5.45 -11.89 15.11
C GLN A 185 6.03 -12.16 13.70
N SER A 186 6.72 -13.29 13.53
CA SER A 186 7.43 -13.66 12.30
C SER A 186 7.50 -15.18 12.16
N SER A 187 6.79 -15.72 11.17
CA SER A 187 6.86 -17.16 10.85
C SER A 187 8.23 -17.56 10.33
N SER A 188 8.88 -16.70 9.53
CA SER A 188 10.24 -16.93 9.03
C SER A 188 11.28 -17.00 10.16
N ALA A 189 11.11 -16.20 11.23
CA ALA A 189 11.94 -16.31 12.43
C ALA A 189 11.78 -17.65 13.14
N THR A 190 10.53 -18.08 13.39
CA THR A 190 10.27 -19.38 14.01
C THR A 190 10.81 -20.53 13.16
N VAL A 191 10.58 -20.49 11.84
CA VAL A 191 11.11 -21.51 10.92
C VAL A 191 12.64 -21.50 10.88
N GLY A 192 13.27 -20.34 10.88
CA GLY A 192 14.74 -20.22 10.96
C GLY A 192 15.32 -20.87 12.22
N ILE A 193 14.67 -20.68 13.38
CA ILE A 193 15.04 -21.36 14.63
C ILE A 193 14.89 -22.88 14.48
N MET A 194 13.79 -23.35 13.91
CA MET A 194 13.56 -24.79 13.66
C MET A 194 14.64 -25.39 12.75
N GLN A 195 15.03 -24.68 11.69
CA GLN A 195 16.07 -25.11 10.77
C GLN A 195 17.45 -25.12 11.46
N ALA A 196 17.78 -24.11 12.27
CA ALA A 196 19.00 -24.08 13.07
C ALA A 196 19.07 -25.23 14.09
N LEU A 197 17.96 -25.56 14.76
CA LEU A 197 17.86 -26.75 15.63
C LEU A 197 18.09 -28.04 14.84
N GLY A 198 17.56 -28.12 13.62
CA GLY A 198 17.78 -29.24 12.71
C GLY A 198 19.23 -29.40 12.27
N MET A 199 19.93 -28.29 12.00
CA MET A 199 21.35 -28.28 11.64
C MET A 199 22.23 -28.82 12.76
N GLN A 200 21.82 -28.64 14.02
CA GLN A 200 22.51 -29.21 15.19
C GLN A 200 22.00 -30.63 15.57
N GLY A 201 21.12 -31.24 14.78
CA GLY A 201 20.57 -32.57 15.07
C GLY A 201 19.62 -32.62 16.27
N LEU A 202 19.17 -31.46 16.76
CA LEU A 202 18.32 -31.34 17.95
C LEU A 202 16.84 -31.60 17.65
N MET A 203 16.45 -31.52 16.38
CA MET A 203 15.08 -31.69 15.90
C MET A 203 15.10 -32.64 14.70
N HIS A 204 13.99 -33.33 14.47
CA HIS A 204 13.73 -34.13 13.28
C HIS A 204 12.36 -33.78 12.69
N ILE A 205 12.07 -34.25 11.49
CA ILE A 205 10.89 -33.82 10.73
C ILE A 205 9.57 -34.19 11.40
N GLY A 206 9.55 -35.28 12.16
CA GLY A 206 8.39 -35.71 12.93
C GLY A 206 7.94 -34.72 14.01
N ALA A 207 8.87 -33.96 14.58
CA ALA A 207 8.59 -32.85 15.52
C ALA A 207 8.46 -31.51 14.79
N ALA A 208 9.25 -31.29 13.73
CA ALA A 208 9.26 -30.03 12.99
C ALA A 208 7.95 -29.79 12.22
N PHE A 209 7.38 -30.81 11.57
CA PHE A 209 6.19 -30.63 10.73
C PHE A 209 4.95 -30.14 11.52
N PRO A 210 4.59 -30.74 12.66
CA PRO A 210 3.51 -30.20 13.50
C PRO A 210 3.75 -28.76 13.96
N MET A 211 4.99 -28.44 14.33
CA MET A 211 5.37 -27.08 14.72
C MET A 211 5.24 -26.09 13.56
N LEU A 212 5.61 -26.50 12.34
CA LEU A 212 5.45 -25.73 11.11
C LEU A 212 3.98 -25.41 10.80
N LEU A 213 3.07 -26.35 11.06
CA LEU A 213 1.63 -26.07 10.96
C LEU A 213 1.22 -24.98 11.97
N GLY A 214 1.73 -25.08 13.19
CA GLY A 214 1.57 -24.06 14.22
C GLY A 214 2.06 -22.68 13.81
N THR A 215 3.20 -22.59 13.11
CA THR A 215 3.74 -21.29 12.66
C THR A 215 2.83 -20.60 11.65
N ASN A 216 2.12 -21.36 10.80
CA ASN A 216 1.16 -20.81 9.84
C ASN A 216 -0.10 -20.28 10.52
N ILE A 217 -0.52 -20.88 11.65
CA ILE A 217 -1.61 -20.31 12.47
C ILE A 217 -1.11 -19.04 13.18
N GLY A 218 0.08 -19.09 13.81
CA GLY A 218 0.60 -17.97 14.59
C GLY A 218 0.83 -16.70 13.78
N SER A 219 1.22 -16.81 12.50
CA SER A 219 1.43 -15.65 11.61
C SER A 219 0.16 -14.79 11.43
N THR A 220 -1.02 -15.39 11.56
CA THR A 220 -2.32 -14.73 11.39
C THR A 220 -2.63 -13.71 12.49
N THR A 221 -1.93 -13.78 13.63
CA THR A 221 -2.13 -12.84 14.75
C THR A 221 -1.91 -11.40 14.31
N THR A 222 -0.90 -11.14 13.47
CA THR A 222 -0.62 -9.80 12.92
C THR A 222 -1.81 -9.20 12.19
N ALA A 223 -2.44 -9.98 11.29
CA ALA A 223 -3.59 -9.54 10.53
C ALA A 223 -4.79 -9.23 11.44
N ILE A 224 -5.05 -10.10 12.43
CA ILE A 224 -6.12 -9.88 13.42
C ILE A 224 -5.89 -8.57 14.18
N LEU A 225 -4.69 -8.36 14.72
CA LEU A 225 -4.34 -7.14 15.45
C LEU A 225 -4.45 -5.90 14.56
N SER A 226 -3.99 -5.97 13.31
CA SER A 226 -4.08 -4.85 12.36
C SER A 226 -5.51 -4.51 11.91
N SER A 227 -6.45 -5.44 12.10
CA SER A 227 -7.86 -5.23 11.77
C SER A 227 -8.67 -4.63 12.92
N LEU A 228 -8.07 -4.47 14.11
CA LEU A 228 -8.68 -3.75 15.22
C LEU A 228 -8.91 -2.29 14.80
N GLY A 229 -10.12 -1.76 15.05
CA GLY A 229 -10.52 -0.44 14.57
C GLY A 229 -10.87 -0.34 13.07
N ALA A 230 -10.70 -1.41 12.29
CA ALA A 230 -11.03 -1.41 10.87
C ALA A 230 -12.53 -1.65 10.60
N HIS A 231 -12.95 -1.35 9.37
CA HIS A 231 -14.24 -1.76 8.83
C HIS A 231 -14.43 -3.28 8.92
N LYS A 232 -15.68 -3.73 9.08
CA LYS A 232 -16.10 -5.14 9.11
C LYS A 232 -15.55 -5.93 7.92
N THR A 233 -15.53 -5.36 6.72
CA THR A 233 -14.98 -6.04 5.54
C THR A 233 -13.49 -6.34 5.71
N ALA A 234 -12.72 -5.42 6.28
CA ALA A 234 -11.30 -5.62 6.57
C ALA A 234 -11.07 -6.65 7.70
N LYS A 235 -11.92 -6.61 8.74
CA LYS A 235 -11.94 -7.65 9.80
C LYS A 235 -12.27 -9.04 9.23
N ARG A 236 -13.17 -9.12 8.25
CA ARG A 236 -13.46 -10.37 7.53
C ARG A 236 -12.23 -10.86 6.76
N ALA A 237 -11.46 -9.98 6.12
CA ALA A 237 -10.22 -10.37 5.42
C ALA A 237 -9.18 -10.97 6.40
N ALA A 238 -8.99 -10.35 7.57
CA ALA A 238 -8.14 -10.92 8.62
C ALA A 238 -8.66 -12.27 9.12
N LEU A 239 -9.99 -12.41 9.28
CA LEU A 239 -10.61 -13.68 9.66
C LEU A 239 -10.46 -14.77 8.58
N ILE A 240 -10.50 -14.41 7.30
CA ILE A 240 -10.22 -15.35 6.19
C ILE A 240 -8.80 -15.89 6.32
N HIS A 241 -7.82 -15.03 6.58
CA HIS A 241 -6.43 -15.44 6.79
C HIS A 241 -6.31 -16.42 7.97
N PHE A 242 -6.98 -16.11 9.09
CA PHE A 242 -7.04 -16.99 10.25
C PHE A 242 -7.67 -18.36 9.94
N LEU A 243 -8.86 -18.37 9.33
CA LEU A 243 -9.60 -19.61 9.03
C LEU A 243 -8.87 -20.48 8.01
N PHE A 244 -8.29 -19.88 6.97
CA PHE A 244 -7.50 -20.59 5.95
C PHE A 244 -6.33 -21.35 6.58
N ASN A 245 -5.58 -20.70 7.48
CA ASN A 245 -4.43 -21.32 8.14
C ASN A 245 -4.84 -22.26 9.27
N LEU A 246 -5.88 -21.94 10.04
CA LEU A 246 -6.39 -22.81 11.11
C LEU A 246 -6.94 -24.12 10.58
N VAL A 247 -7.90 -24.04 9.65
CA VAL A 247 -8.56 -25.24 9.11
C VAL A 247 -7.58 -26.06 8.28
N GLY A 248 -6.74 -25.40 7.47
CA GLY A 248 -5.66 -26.07 6.74
C GLY A 248 -4.70 -26.81 7.67
N SER A 249 -4.23 -26.15 8.73
CA SER A 249 -3.32 -26.79 9.70
C SER A 249 -3.96 -27.97 10.42
N ILE A 250 -5.24 -27.88 10.80
CA ILE A 250 -5.97 -29.00 11.41
C ILE A 250 -6.12 -30.16 10.43
N LEU A 251 -6.49 -29.89 9.17
CA LEU A 251 -6.62 -30.89 8.12
C LEU A 251 -5.31 -31.66 7.92
N PHE A 252 -4.21 -30.92 7.71
CA PHE A 252 -2.89 -31.53 7.50
C PHE A 252 -2.34 -32.21 8.75
N MET A 253 -2.70 -31.74 9.95
CA MET A 253 -2.39 -32.44 11.20
C MET A 253 -3.07 -33.81 11.22
N ILE A 254 -4.37 -33.89 10.89
CA ILE A 254 -5.11 -35.16 10.86
C ILE A 254 -4.47 -36.13 9.86
N VAL A 255 -4.18 -35.66 8.64
CA VAL A 255 -3.50 -36.48 7.62
C VAL A 255 -2.14 -36.95 8.13
N PHE A 256 -1.34 -36.05 8.69
CA PHE A 256 -0.03 -36.38 9.25
C PHE A 256 -0.12 -37.44 10.36
N LEU A 257 -1.08 -37.36 11.27
CA LEU A 257 -1.27 -38.35 12.33
C LEU A 257 -1.50 -39.77 11.77
N ILE A 258 -2.18 -39.88 10.62
CA ILE A 258 -2.44 -41.15 9.94
C ILE A 258 -1.16 -41.68 9.26
N ILE A 259 -0.41 -40.81 8.58
CA ILE A 259 0.73 -41.21 7.74
C ILE A 259 2.11 -41.00 8.38
N LYS A 260 2.18 -40.56 9.65
CA LYS A 260 3.42 -40.10 10.31
C LYS A 260 4.62 -41.04 10.11
N PRO A 261 4.52 -42.37 10.37
CA PRO A 261 5.69 -43.24 10.23
C PRO A 261 6.22 -43.28 8.79
N TRP A 262 5.30 -43.37 7.81
CA TRP A 262 5.66 -43.34 6.39
C TRP A 262 6.25 -42.00 5.98
N TYR A 263 5.64 -40.90 6.41
CA TYR A 263 6.09 -39.55 6.07
C TYR A 263 7.48 -39.24 6.62
N VAL A 264 7.73 -39.56 7.89
CA VAL A 264 9.04 -39.37 8.51
C VAL A 264 10.09 -40.19 7.78
N ALA A 265 9.83 -41.49 7.54
CA ALA A 265 10.74 -42.35 6.80
C ALA A 265 10.98 -41.87 5.36
N PHE A 266 9.94 -41.41 4.67
CA PHE A 266 10.06 -40.87 3.31
C PHE A 266 10.96 -39.63 3.29
N MET A 267 10.74 -38.68 4.20
CA MET A 267 11.52 -37.45 4.27
C MET A 267 12.97 -37.72 4.65
N GLU A 268 13.23 -38.57 5.63
CA GLU A 268 14.59 -38.90 6.10
C GLU A 268 15.38 -39.71 5.07
N ASN A 269 14.73 -40.59 4.30
CA ASN A 269 15.41 -41.41 3.30
C ASN A 269 15.66 -40.69 1.97
N ASN A 270 14.82 -39.72 1.59
CA ASN A 270 14.87 -39.09 0.26
C ASN A 270 15.41 -37.65 0.28
N ILE A 271 15.35 -36.95 1.41
CA ILE A 271 15.73 -35.54 1.51
C ILE A 271 16.91 -35.37 2.47
N PRO A 272 18.07 -34.83 2.02
CA PRO A 272 19.34 -34.95 2.74
C PRO A 272 19.45 -34.23 4.08
N SER A 273 18.66 -33.19 4.32
CA SER A 273 18.81 -32.35 5.52
C SER A 273 17.46 -31.87 6.05
N LEU A 274 17.34 -31.74 7.39
CA LEU A 274 16.12 -31.24 8.02
C LEU A 274 15.72 -29.83 7.52
N PRO A 275 16.65 -28.87 7.32
CA PRO A 275 16.28 -27.57 6.76
C PRO A 275 15.56 -27.67 5.41
N THR A 276 16.03 -28.55 4.53
CA THR A 276 15.41 -28.80 3.21
C THR A 276 14.08 -29.53 3.37
N GLN A 277 14.00 -30.50 4.29
CA GLN A 277 12.75 -31.19 4.62
C GLN A 277 11.69 -30.19 5.09
N ILE A 278 12.03 -29.27 5.99
CA ILE A 278 11.12 -28.21 6.46
C ILE A 278 10.70 -27.30 5.29
N ALA A 279 11.63 -26.85 4.44
CA ALA A 279 11.31 -25.98 3.30
C ALA A 279 10.33 -26.63 2.30
N ILE A 280 10.59 -27.89 1.90
CA ILE A 280 9.71 -28.65 1.02
C ILE A 280 8.35 -28.88 1.66
N SER A 281 8.32 -29.24 2.96
CA SER A 281 7.08 -29.42 3.71
C SER A 281 6.26 -28.13 3.77
N HIS A 282 6.93 -27.00 3.94
CA HIS A 282 6.30 -25.69 4.05
C HIS A 282 5.63 -25.29 2.74
N LEU A 283 6.34 -25.47 1.62
CA LEU A 283 5.80 -25.25 0.28
C LEU A 283 4.66 -26.22 -0.04
N ALA A 284 4.85 -27.52 0.22
CA ALA A 284 3.82 -28.52 -0.02
C ALA A 284 2.54 -28.22 0.75
N PHE A 285 2.65 -27.90 2.05
CA PHE A 285 1.51 -27.50 2.88
C PHE A 285 0.79 -26.28 2.28
N ASN A 286 1.49 -25.17 2.05
CA ASN A 286 0.84 -23.93 1.59
C ASN A 286 0.27 -24.03 0.18
N LEU A 287 0.96 -24.74 -0.72
CA LEU A 287 0.49 -24.97 -2.08
C LEU A 287 -0.75 -25.88 -2.10
N LEU A 288 -0.70 -27.02 -1.40
CA LEU A 288 -1.83 -27.94 -1.35
C LEU A 288 -3.02 -27.34 -0.60
N ASN A 289 -2.79 -26.62 0.50
CA ASN A 289 -3.85 -25.91 1.22
C ASN A 289 -4.52 -24.87 0.30
N THR A 290 -3.72 -24.13 -0.49
CA THR A 290 -4.26 -23.21 -1.50
C THR A 290 -5.10 -23.94 -2.55
N ILE A 291 -4.61 -25.06 -3.11
CA ILE A 291 -5.36 -25.86 -4.09
C ILE A 291 -6.69 -26.35 -3.52
N ILE A 292 -6.69 -26.83 -2.27
CA ILE A 292 -7.88 -27.35 -1.59
C ILE A 292 -8.92 -26.24 -1.38
N PHE A 293 -8.50 -25.07 -0.90
CA PHE A 293 -9.44 -23.98 -0.55
C PHE A 293 -9.80 -23.05 -1.71
N TYR A 294 -9.03 -23.03 -2.79
CA TYR A 294 -9.31 -22.23 -3.99
C TYR A 294 -10.75 -22.40 -4.53
N PRO A 295 -11.31 -23.61 -4.72
CA PRO A 295 -12.69 -23.76 -5.16
C PRO A 295 -13.73 -23.29 -4.13
N PHE A 296 -13.34 -23.11 -2.87
CA PHE A 296 -14.20 -22.70 -1.75
C PHE A 296 -14.02 -21.24 -1.33
N THR A 297 -13.39 -20.40 -2.16
CA THR A 297 -13.16 -18.97 -1.89
C THR A 297 -14.45 -18.24 -1.50
N ASN A 298 -15.52 -18.40 -2.29
CA ASN A 298 -16.84 -17.81 -1.99
C ASN A 298 -17.45 -18.35 -0.69
N ALA A 299 -17.19 -19.62 -0.34
CA ALA A 299 -17.69 -20.21 0.89
C ALA A 299 -16.96 -19.64 2.11
N LEU A 300 -15.64 -19.46 2.03
CA LEU A 300 -14.84 -18.77 3.06
C LEU A 300 -15.38 -17.37 3.33
N VAL A 301 -15.66 -16.60 2.27
CA VAL A 301 -16.24 -15.26 2.40
C VAL A 301 -17.58 -15.31 3.15
N LYS A 302 -18.52 -16.16 2.72
CA LYS A 302 -19.83 -16.32 3.37
C LYS A 302 -19.73 -16.72 4.85
N VAL A 303 -18.77 -17.59 5.20
CA VAL A 303 -18.51 -17.96 6.60
C VAL A 303 -18.09 -16.73 7.41
N THR A 304 -17.20 -15.90 6.88
CA THR A 304 -16.76 -14.68 7.58
C THR A 304 -17.86 -13.62 7.69
N GLU A 305 -18.73 -13.50 6.69
CA GLU A 305 -19.91 -12.63 6.74
C GLU A 305 -20.91 -13.07 7.80
N LYS A 306 -21.03 -14.38 8.04
CA LYS A 306 -21.85 -14.93 9.12
C LYS A 306 -21.24 -14.70 10.50
N ILE A 307 -19.92 -14.81 10.64
CA ILE A 307 -19.22 -14.61 11.92
C ILE A 307 -19.17 -13.12 12.29
N ILE A 308 -18.96 -12.23 11.31
CA ILE A 308 -18.93 -10.78 11.47
C ILE A 308 -20.09 -10.18 10.68
N PRO A 309 -21.32 -10.14 11.24
CA PRO A 309 -22.50 -9.68 10.51
C PRO A 309 -22.59 -8.15 10.39
N GLY A 310 -23.34 -7.72 9.37
CA GLY A 310 -23.69 -6.32 9.12
C GLY A 310 -22.72 -5.57 8.20
N ILE A 311 -23.03 -4.30 7.97
CA ILE A 311 -22.25 -3.35 7.17
C ILE A 311 -21.78 -2.27 8.14
N ASP A 312 -20.63 -1.67 7.89
CA ASP A 312 -20.24 -0.46 8.63
C ASP A 312 -21.16 0.68 8.24
N LYS A 313 -21.50 1.55 9.19
CA LYS A 313 -22.05 2.87 8.84
C LYS A 313 -20.86 3.68 8.32
N ASP A 314 -21.02 4.44 7.25
CA ASP A 314 -19.96 5.33 6.78
C ASP A 314 -19.58 6.27 7.95
N GLU A 315 -18.39 6.07 8.52
CA GLU A 315 -17.84 6.85 9.63
C GLU A 315 -16.97 8.01 9.09
N GLU A 316 -16.68 8.97 9.97
CA GLU A 316 -16.15 10.33 9.78
C GLU A 316 -15.00 10.54 8.77
N GLN A 317 -14.29 9.52 8.32
CA GLN A 317 -13.15 9.68 7.41
C GLN A 317 -13.66 9.94 5.98
N VAL A 318 -13.29 11.08 5.40
CA VAL A 318 -13.77 11.45 4.06
C VAL A 318 -13.00 10.68 2.99
N SER A 319 -11.70 10.45 3.23
CA SER A 319 -10.84 9.72 2.30
C SER A 319 -11.19 8.25 2.26
N ILE A 320 -11.30 7.71 1.04
CA ILE A 320 -11.73 6.32 0.84
C ILE A 320 -10.56 5.40 0.52
N TYR A 321 -9.49 5.90 -0.10
CA TYR A 321 -8.36 5.10 -0.56
C TYR A 321 -7.17 5.09 0.42
N LEU A 322 -7.16 5.99 1.40
CA LEU A 322 -6.04 6.17 2.32
C LEU A 322 -6.12 5.22 3.51
N ASP A 323 -5.03 4.48 3.74
CA ASP A 323 -4.90 3.58 4.87
C ASP A 323 -3.44 3.42 5.31
N ASN A 324 -3.15 3.76 6.56
CA ASN A 324 -1.78 3.75 7.10
C ASN A 324 -1.16 2.34 7.09
N ARG A 325 -1.95 1.26 7.02
CA ARG A 325 -1.45 -0.11 6.90
C ARG A 325 -0.74 -0.36 5.56
N ILE A 326 -1.05 0.42 4.54
CA ILE A 326 -0.47 0.29 3.20
C ILE A 326 0.93 0.94 3.14
N LEU A 327 1.30 1.81 4.08
CA LEU A 327 2.58 2.53 4.11
C LEU A 327 3.81 1.61 4.08
N GLN A 328 3.67 0.37 4.56
CA GLN A 328 4.71 -0.66 4.47
C GLN A 328 5.10 -1.02 3.02
N THR A 329 4.28 -0.66 2.04
CA THR A 329 4.62 -0.76 0.61
C THR A 329 4.50 0.60 -0.06
N PRO A 330 5.57 1.43 -0.02
CA PRO A 330 5.49 2.84 -0.40
C PRO A 330 5.02 3.08 -1.84
N ALA A 331 5.44 2.22 -2.77
CA ALA A 331 4.99 2.25 -4.17
C ALA A 331 3.46 2.21 -4.30
N ILE A 332 2.80 1.43 -3.42
CA ILE A 332 1.36 1.22 -3.47
C ILE A 332 0.64 2.30 -2.68
N ALA A 333 1.18 2.68 -1.53
CA ALA A 333 0.69 3.81 -0.73
C ALA A 333 0.63 5.09 -1.56
N LEU A 334 1.71 5.39 -2.29
CA LEU A 334 1.78 6.50 -3.23
C LEU A 334 0.69 6.42 -4.31
N GLY A 335 0.49 5.22 -4.88
CA GLY A 335 -0.59 4.99 -5.84
C GLY A 335 -1.99 5.26 -5.26
N GLN A 336 -2.22 5.04 -3.96
CA GLN A 336 -3.48 5.39 -3.31
C GLN A 336 -3.62 6.89 -3.05
N ALA A 337 -2.54 7.56 -2.68
CA ALA A 337 -2.53 9.02 -2.56
C ALA A 337 -2.89 9.69 -3.90
N ILE A 338 -2.35 9.18 -5.02
CA ILE A 338 -2.73 9.66 -6.36
C ILE A 338 -4.22 9.45 -6.64
N LYS A 339 -4.79 8.29 -6.31
CA LYS A 339 -6.23 8.05 -6.51
C LYS A 339 -7.13 8.94 -5.65
N GLU A 340 -6.71 9.22 -4.42
CA GLU A 340 -7.44 10.13 -3.55
C GLU A 340 -7.36 11.56 -4.06
N MET A 341 -6.20 11.96 -4.60
CA MET A 341 -6.02 13.23 -5.30
C MET A 341 -6.92 13.31 -6.54
N GLU A 342 -6.97 12.29 -7.40
CA GLU A 342 -7.89 12.26 -8.56
C GLU A 342 -9.35 12.44 -8.13
N ARG A 343 -9.77 11.80 -7.03
CA ARG A 343 -11.10 11.98 -6.46
C ARG A 343 -11.33 13.42 -5.98
N MET A 344 -10.34 14.04 -5.36
CA MET A 344 -10.37 15.45 -4.95
C MET A 344 -10.55 16.35 -6.18
N SER A 345 -9.79 16.09 -7.26
CA SER A 345 -9.89 16.80 -8.53
C SER A 345 -11.27 16.66 -9.18
N ASP A 346 -11.87 15.46 -9.16
CA ASP A 346 -13.22 15.24 -9.69
C ASP A 346 -14.27 16.08 -8.93
N MET A 347 -14.09 16.29 -7.62
CA MET A 347 -14.95 17.16 -6.83
C MET A 347 -14.80 18.63 -7.24
N VAL A 348 -13.57 19.10 -7.46
CA VAL A 348 -13.30 20.45 -7.97
C VAL A 348 -13.90 20.65 -9.36
N LYS A 349 -13.69 19.71 -10.30
CA LYS A 349 -14.28 19.73 -11.64
C LYS A 349 -15.81 19.79 -11.59
N THR A 350 -16.42 19.02 -10.69
CA THR A 350 -17.89 19.03 -10.50
C THR A 350 -18.35 20.38 -9.95
N SER A 351 -17.65 20.96 -8.98
CA SER A 351 -17.97 22.27 -8.42
C SER A 351 -17.81 23.39 -9.45
N LEU A 352 -16.78 23.35 -10.29
CA LEU A 352 -16.56 24.33 -11.36
C LEU A 352 -17.74 24.33 -12.36
N LYS A 353 -18.20 23.15 -12.77
CA LYS A 353 -19.37 22.99 -13.63
C LYS A 353 -20.68 23.43 -12.95
N GLU A 354 -20.82 23.22 -11.65
CA GLU A 354 -21.99 23.70 -10.91
C GLU A 354 -21.98 25.23 -10.73
N ALA A 355 -20.80 25.84 -10.56
CA ALA A 355 -20.65 27.29 -10.53
C ALA A 355 -21.00 27.94 -11.87
N GLU A 356 -20.63 27.33 -13.00
CA GLU A 356 -21.10 27.75 -14.33
C GLU A 356 -22.64 27.74 -14.40
N ASN A 357 -23.28 26.68 -13.91
CA ASN A 357 -24.74 26.55 -13.92
C ASN A 357 -25.44 27.58 -13.03
N LEU A 358 -24.82 28.02 -11.93
CA LEU A 358 -25.35 29.10 -11.08
C LEU A 358 -25.51 30.40 -11.88
N ILE A 359 -24.55 30.74 -12.75
CA ILE A 359 -24.62 31.95 -13.59
C ILE A 359 -25.71 31.84 -14.65
N VAL A 360 -25.81 30.68 -15.29
CA VAL A 360 -26.74 30.49 -16.42
C VAL A 360 -28.18 30.39 -15.93
N TYR A 361 -28.43 29.65 -14.85
CA TYR A 361 -29.78 29.25 -14.43
C TYR A 361 -30.24 29.79 -13.08
N GLY A 362 -29.34 30.31 -12.23
CA GLY A 362 -29.70 30.83 -10.90
C GLY A 362 -30.19 29.77 -9.91
N ASP A 363 -29.71 28.53 -10.03
CA ASP A 363 -30.16 27.41 -9.19
C ASP A 363 -29.51 27.40 -7.81
N ARG A 364 -30.16 28.01 -6.81
CA ARG A 364 -29.69 28.10 -5.42
C ARG A 364 -29.32 26.75 -4.79
N ALA A 365 -29.93 25.63 -5.20
CA ALA A 365 -29.57 24.32 -4.67
C ALA A 365 -28.12 23.94 -4.99
N LYS A 366 -27.52 24.54 -6.03
CA LYS A 366 -26.12 24.36 -6.42
C LYS A 366 -25.14 25.10 -5.51
N PHE A 367 -25.54 26.22 -4.90
CA PHE A 367 -24.69 26.93 -3.95
C PHE A 367 -24.37 26.04 -2.74
N ASP A 368 -25.40 25.49 -2.10
CA ASP A 368 -25.24 24.64 -0.92
C ASP A 368 -24.38 23.39 -1.22
N THR A 369 -24.52 22.81 -2.42
CA THR A 369 -23.70 21.64 -2.82
C THR A 369 -22.24 22.00 -3.06
N ILE A 370 -21.95 23.19 -3.62
CA ILE A 370 -20.57 23.68 -3.79
C ILE A 370 -19.92 23.90 -2.42
N MET A 371 -20.62 24.56 -1.49
CA MET A 371 -20.11 24.81 -0.13
C MET A 371 -19.83 23.51 0.63
N GLN A 372 -20.71 22.52 0.53
CA GLN A 372 -20.50 21.21 1.12
C GLN A 372 -19.31 20.47 0.49
N ARG A 373 -19.11 20.56 -0.84
CA ARG A 373 -17.95 19.97 -1.50
C ARG A 373 -16.65 20.65 -1.13
N GLU A 374 -16.61 21.97 -1.00
CA GLU A 374 -15.42 22.67 -0.49
C GLU A 374 -15.01 22.13 0.88
N ALA A 375 -15.97 21.97 1.80
CA ALA A 375 -15.64 21.52 3.16
C ALA A 375 -15.05 20.10 3.14
N LEU A 376 -15.51 19.26 2.21
CA LEU A 376 -14.97 17.94 1.97
C LEU A 376 -13.57 18.00 1.31
N ILE A 377 -13.35 18.88 0.33
CA ILE A 377 -12.04 19.10 -0.33
C ILE A 377 -11.00 19.52 0.72
N ASN A 378 -11.33 20.46 1.61
CA ASN A 378 -10.46 20.89 2.70
C ASN A 378 -10.12 19.75 3.66
N LYS A 379 -11.10 18.92 4.00
CA LYS A 379 -10.87 17.74 4.82
C LYS A 379 -9.99 16.70 4.12
N MET A 380 -10.22 16.46 2.82
CA MET A 380 -9.40 15.58 2.00
C MET A 380 -7.96 16.08 1.90
N GLN A 381 -7.74 17.38 1.68
CA GLN A 381 -6.41 17.98 1.65
C GLN A 381 -5.63 17.69 2.93
N SER A 382 -6.26 17.89 4.10
CA SER A 382 -5.65 17.60 5.40
C SER A 382 -5.35 16.10 5.59
N GLU A 383 -6.28 15.22 5.23
CA GLU A 383 -6.11 13.77 5.33
C GLU A 383 -5.02 13.24 4.38
N ILE A 384 -4.99 13.69 3.11
CA ILE A 384 -3.95 13.29 2.15
C ILE A 384 -2.59 13.86 2.56
N THR A 385 -2.50 15.11 2.99
CA THR A 385 -1.25 15.71 3.47
C THR A 385 -0.68 14.94 4.66
N SER A 386 -1.51 14.60 5.64
CA SER A 386 -1.12 13.79 6.79
C SER A 386 -0.60 12.41 6.37
N TYR A 387 -1.28 11.78 5.40
CA TYR A 387 -0.86 10.50 4.83
C TYR A 387 0.49 10.59 4.11
N LEU A 388 0.72 11.64 3.32
CA LEU A 388 1.99 11.87 2.61
C LEU A 388 3.15 12.12 3.57
N ILE A 389 2.91 12.79 4.71
CA ILE A 389 3.92 12.96 5.76
C ILE A 389 4.37 11.59 6.29
N GLU A 390 3.43 10.72 6.65
CA GLU A 390 3.76 9.36 7.10
C GLU A 390 4.45 8.54 6.00
N LEU A 391 4.03 8.70 4.75
CA LEU A 391 4.66 8.04 3.59
C LEU A 391 6.09 8.53 3.35
N SER A 392 6.37 9.82 3.56
CA SER A 392 7.71 10.40 3.39
C SER A 392 8.76 9.81 4.33
N HIS A 393 8.33 9.29 5.48
CA HIS A 393 9.19 8.59 6.44
C HIS A 393 9.43 7.11 6.08
N SER A 394 8.74 6.58 5.08
CA SER A 394 8.87 5.20 4.63
C SER A 394 10.07 5.04 3.67
N PRO A 395 10.59 3.80 3.46
CA PRO A 395 11.76 3.57 2.59
C PRO A 395 11.42 3.73 1.10
N LEU A 396 11.28 4.97 0.64
CA LEU A 396 10.96 5.36 -0.73
C LEU A 396 12.18 5.26 -1.65
N SER A 397 11.94 4.97 -2.93
CA SER A 397 12.92 5.21 -3.99
C SER A 397 12.95 6.70 -4.35
N ASP A 398 13.94 7.13 -5.14
CA ASP A 398 14.09 8.54 -5.53
C ASP A 398 12.95 9.06 -6.37
N GLU A 399 12.50 8.23 -7.30
CA GLU A 399 11.33 8.52 -8.12
C GLU A 399 10.10 8.70 -7.24
N GLN A 400 9.96 7.86 -6.20
CA GLN A 400 8.85 7.95 -5.27
C GLN A 400 8.94 9.15 -4.34
N HIS A 401 10.15 9.55 -3.91
CA HIS A 401 10.34 10.79 -3.15
C HIS A 401 9.88 12.00 -3.96
N LYS A 402 10.31 12.12 -5.22
CA LYS A 402 9.82 13.17 -6.12
C LYS A 402 8.30 13.10 -6.33
N ASP A 403 7.75 11.90 -6.49
CA ASP A 403 6.29 11.73 -6.58
C ASP A 403 5.56 12.20 -5.32
N VAL A 404 6.12 11.98 -4.12
CA VAL A 404 5.54 12.49 -2.87
C VAL A 404 5.64 14.01 -2.79
N ASP A 405 6.79 14.58 -3.16
CA ASP A 405 7.02 16.03 -3.16
C ASP A 405 6.05 16.74 -4.11
N ASP A 406 5.92 16.25 -5.35
CA ASP A 406 5.00 16.82 -6.34
C ASP A 406 3.54 16.69 -5.91
N LEU A 407 3.17 15.60 -5.23
CA LEU A 407 1.83 15.45 -4.68
C LEU A 407 1.50 16.46 -3.59
N PHE A 408 2.45 16.82 -2.73
CA PHE A 408 2.21 17.87 -1.71
C PHE A 408 1.83 19.20 -2.37
N TYR A 409 2.54 19.59 -3.42
CA TYR A 409 2.25 20.82 -4.16
C TYR A 409 0.90 20.72 -4.89
N MET A 410 0.68 19.62 -5.63
CA MET A 410 -0.57 19.33 -6.34
C MET A 410 -1.82 19.44 -5.48
N ILE A 411 -1.82 18.82 -4.30
CA ILE A 411 -2.98 18.82 -3.40
C ILE A 411 -3.30 20.24 -2.94
N SER A 412 -2.27 21.07 -2.73
CA SER A 412 -2.46 22.47 -2.40
C SER A 412 -3.06 23.25 -3.57
N ASP A 413 -2.55 23.08 -4.79
CA ASP A 413 -3.10 23.77 -5.97
C ASP A 413 -4.56 23.35 -6.26
N ILE A 414 -4.90 22.06 -6.08
CA ILE A 414 -6.28 21.56 -6.24
C ILE A 414 -7.22 22.17 -5.18
N GLU A 415 -6.78 22.26 -3.92
CA GLU A 415 -7.56 22.91 -2.87
C GLU A 415 -7.80 24.39 -3.17
N ARG A 416 -6.78 25.10 -3.65
CA ARG A 416 -6.91 26.50 -4.06
C ARG A 416 -7.90 26.70 -5.19
N CYS A 417 -7.95 25.80 -6.18
CA CYS A 417 -9.01 25.82 -7.19
C CYS A 417 -10.40 25.71 -6.54
N GLY A 418 -10.55 24.84 -5.53
CA GLY A 418 -11.79 24.72 -4.75
C GLY A 418 -12.17 26.01 -4.02
N ASP A 419 -11.20 26.69 -3.39
CA ASP A 419 -11.39 27.99 -2.74
C ASP A 419 -11.86 29.07 -3.72
N HIS A 420 -11.25 29.15 -4.91
CA HIS A 420 -11.65 30.12 -5.94
C HIS A 420 -13.07 29.86 -6.45
N ILE A 421 -13.45 28.59 -6.62
CA ILE A 421 -14.83 28.22 -7.00
C ILE A 421 -15.82 28.60 -5.90
N LYS A 422 -15.47 28.41 -4.63
CA LYS A 422 -16.29 28.86 -3.51
C LYS A 422 -16.47 30.38 -3.51
N ASN A 423 -15.39 31.14 -3.70
CA ASN A 423 -15.48 32.60 -3.79
C ASN A 423 -16.43 33.03 -4.92
N ILE A 424 -16.35 32.38 -6.10
CA ILE A 424 -17.27 32.63 -7.20
C ILE A 424 -18.71 32.30 -6.79
N ALA A 425 -18.97 31.17 -6.14
CA ALA A 425 -20.30 30.81 -5.69
C ALA A 425 -20.88 31.82 -4.67
N GLU A 426 -20.06 32.32 -3.73
CA GLU A 426 -20.45 33.37 -2.78
C GLU A 426 -20.81 34.68 -3.48
N LEU A 427 -19.99 35.11 -4.45
CA LEU A 427 -20.25 36.27 -5.30
C LEU A 427 -21.57 36.14 -6.07
N LEU A 428 -21.87 34.96 -6.60
CA LEU A 428 -23.09 34.69 -7.37
C LEU A 428 -24.35 34.59 -6.50
N GLU A 429 -24.25 34.12 -5.26
CA GLU A 429 -25.37 34.11 -4.32
C GLU A 429 -25.78 35.54 -3.93
N ASP A 430 -24.83 36.46 -3.84
CA ASP A 430 -25.11 37.87 -3.55
C ASP A 430 -25.87 38.56 -4.70
N ILE A 431 -25.62 38.16 -5.96
CA ILE A 431 -26.39 38.62 -7.13
C ILE A 431 -27.87 38.25 -7.01
N ASP A 432 -28.18 37.01 -6.62
CA ASP A 432 -29.57 36.54 -6.52
C ASP A 432 -30.31 37.21 -5.36
N LYS A 433 -29.64 37.39 -4.21
CA LYS A 433 -30.19 38.12 -3.06
C LYS A 433 -30.52 39.57 -3.37
N ASP A 434 -29.63 40.27 -4.08
CA ASP A 434 -29.79 41.68 -4.42
C ASP A 434 -30.61 41.91 -5.71
N SER A 435 -31.16 40.83 -6.30
CA SER A 435 -31.92 40.86 -7.56
C SER A 435 -31.16 41.50 -8.72
N ILE A 436 -29.83 41.40 -8.69
CA ILE A 436 -28.93 41.90 -9.73
C ILE A 436 -29.01 40.96 -10.94
N LYS A 437 -29.05 41.51 -12.16
CA LYS A 437 -29.10 40.69 -13.38
C LYS A 437 -27.88 40.96 -14.25
N PHE A 438 -27.13 39.91 -14.55
CA PHE A 438 -26.16 39.93 -15.63
C PHE A 438 -26.88 40.06 -16.97
N ASP A 439 -26.39 40.98 -17.80
CA ASP A 439 -26.76 41.04 -19.21
C ASP A 439 -26.18 39.86 -20.01
N ASP A 440 -26.71 39.64 -21.21
CA ASP A 440 -26.36 38.48 -22.03
C ASP A 440 -24.88 38.42 -22.38
N VAL A 441 -24.21 39.58 -22.50
CA VAL A 441 -22.79 39.62 -22.84
C VAL A 441 -21.93 39.19 -21.66
N LEU A 442 -22.24 39.66 -20.44
CA LEU A 442 -21.52 39.22 -19.25
C LEU A 442 -21.71 37.71 -19.02
N ARG A 443 -22.93 37.20 -19.23
CA ARG A 443 -23.21 35.75 -19.13
C ARG A 443 -22.40 34.94 -20.15
N GLU A 444 -22.34 35.39 -21.40
CA GLU A 444 -21.58 34.71 -22.46
C GLU A 444 -20.07 34.74 -22.19
N GLN A 445 -19.53 35.90 -21.79
CA GLN A 445 -18.11 36.03 -21.43
C GLN A 445 -17.73 35.14 -20.24
N MET A 446 -18.54 35.12 -19.18
CA MET A 446 -18.32 34.22 -18.04
C MET A 446 -18.34 32.76 -18.49
N LYS A 447 -19.35 32.38 -19.28
CA LYS A 447 -19.51 31.00 -19.77
C LYS A 447 -18.28 30.53 -20.53
N ASN A 448 -17.76 31.35 -21.46
CA ASN A 448 -16.57 31.00 -22.23
C ASN A 448 -15.35 30.83 -21.32
N MET A 449 -15.17 31.71 -20.33
CA MET A 449 -14.05 31.61 -19.39
C MET A 449 -14.15 30.37 -18.49
N PHE A 450 -15.36 30.00 -18.04
CA PHE A 450 -15.60 28.74 -17.33
C PHE A 450 -15.24 27.51 -18.16
N GLU A 451 -15.55 27.52 -19.46
CA GLU A 451 -15.23 26.42 -20.38
C GLU A 451 -13.71 26.26 -20.53
N GLU A 452 -12.98 27.36 -20.73
CA GLU A 452 -11.51 27.34 -20.84
C GLU A 452 -10.82 26.96 -19.52
N CYS A 453 -11.26 27.51 -18.38
CA CYS A 453 -10.72 27.12 -17.06
C CYS A 453 -11.00 25.64 -16.74
N SER A 454 -12.17 25.12 -17.12
CA SER A 454 -12.50 23.70 -16.97
C SER A 454 -11.61 22.82 -17.82
N LEU A 455 -11.32 23.24 -19.06
CA LEU A 455 -10.41 22.57 -19.96
C LEU A 455 -8.98 22.58 -19.42
N SER A 456 -8.51 23.73 -18.92
CA SER A 456 -7.19 23.91 -18.29
C SER A 456 -7.01 22.95 -17.11
N PHE A 457 -7.98 22.93 -16.18
CA PHE A 457 -7.94 22.07 -15.01
C PHE A 457 -8.01 20.57 -15.35
N GLU A 458 -8.90 20.16 -16.26
CA GLU A 458 -9.00 18.75 -16.65
C GLU A 458 -7.72 18.27 -17.37
N THR A 459 -7.16 19.13 -18.23
CA THR A 459 -5.94 18.81 -18.99
C THR A 459 -4.73 18.72 -18.06
N SER A 460 -4.63 19.59 -17.04
CA SER A 460 -3.54 19.57 -16.07
C SER A 460 -3.53 18.29 -15.22
N ILE A 461 -4.70 17.84 -14.75
CA ILE A 461 -4.83 16.58 -14.01
C ILE A 461 -4.48 15.38 -14.91
N ARG A 462 -4.96 15.37 -16.16
CA ARG A 462 -4.62 14.32 -17.12
C ARG A 462 -3.13 14.28 -17.44
N ALA A 463 -2.49 15.43 -17.62
CA ALA A 463 -1.06 15.55 -17.85
C ALA A 463 -0.28 14.96 -16.67
N PHE A 464 -0.67 15.27 -15.43
CA PHE A 464 -0.02 14.77 -14.23
C PHE A 464 -0.17 13.25 -14.07
N VAL A 465 -1.40 12.74 -14.14
CA VAL A 465 -1.68 11.30 -13.97
C VAL A 465 -1.04 10.47 -15.09
N GLY A 466 -1.12 10.97 -16.33
CA GLY A 466 -0.54 10.34 -17.51
C GLY A 466 0.98 10.48 -17.61
N ARG A 467 1.58 11.38 -16.81
CA ARG A 467 2.97 11.85 -16.98
C ARG A 467 3.23 12.31 -18.43
N ASP A 468 2.29 13.07 -18.98
CA ASP A 468 2.30 13.52 -20.37
C ASP A 468 2.75 14.98 -20.44
N SER A 469 3.99 15.18 -20.88
CA SER A 469 4.60 16.50 -21.03
C SER A 469 3.95 17.33 -22.13
N ASP A 470 3.38 16.69 -23.16
CA ASP A 470 2.79 17.41 -24.28
C ASP A 470 1.44 17.99 -23.88
N LEU A 471 0.63 17.21 -23.13
CA LEU A 471 -0.56 17.75 -22.47
C LEU A 471 -0.20 18.85 -21.47
N ALA A 472 0.89 18.72 -20.70
CA ALA A 472 1.32 19.78 -19.79
C ALA A 472 1.67 21.09 -20.54
N ARG A 473 2.33 21.00 -21.70
CA ARG A 473 2.60 22.18 -22.56
C ARG A 473 1.34 22.76 -23.19
N GLU A 474 0.30 21.95 -23.38
CA GLU A 474 -1.00 22.42 -23.85
C GLU A 474 -1.69 23.29 -22.78
N VAL A 475 -1.59 22.90 -21.50
CA VAL A 475 -2.11 23.71 -20.38
C VAL A 475 -1.52 25.11 -20.37
N PHE A 476 -0.22 25.27 -20.62
CA PHE A 476 0.42 26.58 -20.70
C PHE A 476 -0.23 27.49 -21.76
N LYS A 477 -0.62 26.92 -22.91
CA LYS A 477 -1.29 27.69 -23.97
C LYS A 477 -2.72 28.04 -23.61
N ILE A 478 -3.41 27.16 -22.88
CA ILE A 478 -4.77 27.42 -22.40
C ILE A 478 -4.73 28.54 -21.36
N GLU A 479 -3.75 28.52 -20.46
CA GLU A 479 -3.58 29.58 -19.47
C GLU A 479 -3.21 30.94 -20.10
N ASP A 480 -2.27 30.98 -21.04
CA ASP A 480 -1.99 32.19 -21.84
C ASP A 480 -3.28 32.75 -22.49
N HIS A 481 -4.17 31.86 -22.97
CA HIS A 481 -5.44 32.26 -23.56
C HIS A 481 -6.44 32.80 -22.52
N VAL A 482 -6.52 32.18 -21.34
CA VAL A 482 -7.37 32.64 -20.23
C VAL A 482 -6.94 34.02 -19.74
N ASP A 483 -5.64 34.28 -19.66
CA ASP A 483 -5.08 35.60 -19.32
C ASP A 483 -5.47 36.67 -20.34
N GLU A 484 -5.38 36.34 -21.63
CA GLU A 484 -5.83 37.23 -22.71
C GLU A 484 -7.33 37.52 -22.61
N MET A 485 -8.16 36.50 -22.33
CA MET A 485 -9.61 36.66 -22.13
C MET A 485 -9.93 37.54 -20.92
N GLU A 486 -9.24 37.34 -19.79
CA GLU A 486 -9.39 38.15 -18.58
C GLU A 486 -9.14 39.63 -18.88
N ALA A 487 -8.01 39.92 -19.54
CA ALA A 487 -7.61 41.28 -19.87
C ALA A 487 -8.59 41.93 -20.85
N GLU A 488 -9.01 41.21 -21.90
CA GLU A 488 -9.97 41.68 -22.88
C GLU A 488 -11.34 41.97 -22.24
N TYR A 489 -11.84 41.05 -21.42
CA TYR A 489 -13.14 41.17 -20.77
C TYR A 489 -13.14 42.29 -19.73
N ARG A 490 -12.05 42.44 -18.98
CA ARG A 490 -11.84 43.55 -18.05
C ARG A 490 -11.85 44.90 -18.77
N GLU A 491 -11.08 45.06 -19.85
CA GLU A 491 -11.04 46.32 -20.62
C GLU A 491 -12.41 46.65 -21.21
N THR A 492 -13.04 45.66 -21.85
CA THR A 492 -14.37 45.80 -22.47
C THR A 492 -15.40 46.20 -21.43
N HIS A 493 -15.36 45.60 -20.24
CA HIS A 493 -16.28 45.89 -19.17
C HIS A 493 -16.07 47.31 -18.59
N ILE A 494 -14.84 47.73 -18.34
CA ILE A 494 -14.51 49.10 -17.88
C ILE A 494 -15.02 50.14 -18.89
N ARG A 495 -14.86 49.87 -20.19
CA ARG A 495 -15.38 50.74 -21.25
C ARG A 495 -16.91 50.81 -21.25
N ARG A 496 -17.60 49.71 -20.97
CA ARG A 496 -19.07 49.68 -20.84
C ARG A 496 -19.56 50.46 -19.63
N LEU A 497 -18.88 50.35 -18.48
CA LEU A 497 -19.16 51.15 -17.29
C LEU A 497 -18.96 52.64 -17.55
N SER A 498 -17.84 53.02 -18.17
CA SER A 498 -17.53 54.42 -18.50
C SER A 498 -18.59 55.07 -19.41
N ASN A 499 -19.13 54.30 -20.36
CA ASN A 499 -20.16 54.76 -21.28
C ASN A 499 -21.60 54.55 -20.78
N LYS A 500 -21.80 54.12 -19.53
CA LYS A 500 -23.11 53.86 -18.90
C LYS A 500 -23.97 52.82 -19.65
N TYR A 501 -23.34 51.83 -20.28
CA TYR A 501 -24.04 50.71 -20.92
C TYR A 501 -24.43 49.60 -19.93
N THR A 502 -23.88 49.62 -18.71
CA THR A 502 -24.17 48.63 -17.65
C THR A 502 -24.16 49.31 -16.28
N ASP A 503 -24.92 48.75 -15.33
CA ASP A 503 -24.92 49.17 -13.94
C ASP A 503 -23.64 48.70 -13.22
N ALA A 504 -23.18 49.47 -12.22
CA ALA A 504 -21.94 49.21 -11.50
C ALA A 504 -21.93 47.93 -10.64
N PRO A 505 -23.01 47.57 -9.90
CA PRO A 505 -23.00 46.38 -9.05
C PRO A 505 -22.75 45.04 -9.77
N PRO A 506 -23.47 44.68 -10.86
CA PRO A 506 -23.15 43.46 -11.62
C PRO A 506 -21.74 43.51 -12.22
N GLY A 507 -21.26 44.70 -12.57
CA GLY A 507 -19.94 44.86 -13.15
C GLY A 507 -18.78 44.52 -12.22
N ILE A 508 -18.87 44.91 -10.95
CA ILE A 508 -17.86 44.59 -9.93
C ILE A 508 -17.82 43.08 -9.71
N ILE A 509 -18.99 42.46 -9.54
CA ILE A 509 -19.08 41.01 -9.30
C ILE A 509 -18.54 40.22 -10.50
N PHE A 510 -18.83 40.66 -11.73
CA PHE A 510 -18.25 40.06 -12.94
C PHE A 510 -16.71 40.11 -12.92
N LEU A 511 -16.12 41.27 -12.61
CA LEU A 511 -14.67 41.45 -12.58
C LEU A 511 -14.00 40.57 -11.49
N ASP A 512 -14.66 40.39 -10.35
CA ASP A 512 -14.15 39.53 -9.28
C ASP A 512 -14.28 38.04 -9.66
N CYS A 513 -15.35 37.65 -10.36
CA CYS A 513 -15.51 36.28 -10.84
C CYS A 513 -14.46 35.91 -11.90
N ILE A 514 -14.23 36.77 -12.92
CA ILE A 514 -13.21 36.48 -13.95
C ILE A 514 -11.80 36.41 -13.35
N SER A 515 -11.50 37.22 -12.33
CA SER A 515 -10.21 37.13 -11.62
C SER A 515 -10.09 35.84 -10.79
N ASN A 516 -11.16 35.32 -10.21
CA ASN A 516 -11.09 34.01 -9.55
C ASN A 516 -10.97 32.86 -10.56
N LEU A 517 -11.56 32.99 -11.76
CA LEU A 517 -11.43 32.01 -12.84
C LEU A 517 -10.01 31.96 -13.41
N GLU A 518 -9.37 33.12 -13.63
CA GLU A 518 -7.97 33.21 -14.04
C GLU A 518 -7.07 32.48 -13.02
N ARG A 519 -7.21 32.76 -11.72
CA ARG A 519 -6.48 32.00 -10.68
C ARG A 519 -6.69 30.49 -10.71
N VAL A 520 -7.87 29.99 -11.08
CA VAL A 520 -8.08 28.54 -11.27
C VAL A 520 -7.21 28.01 -12.42
N SER A 521 -7.03 28.79 -13.48
CA SER A 521 -6.12 28.48 -14.57
C SER A 521 -4.65 28.57 -14.13
N ASP A 522 -4.25 29.58 -13.34
CA ASP A 522 -2.89 29.69 -12.78
C ASP A 522 -2.51 28.45 -11.97
N HIS A 523 -3.42 28.00 -11.09
CA HIS A 523 -3.20 26.78 -10.31
C HIS A 523 -3.14 25.52 -11.21
N SER A 524 -3.86 25.50 -12.33
CA SER A 524 -3.74 24.45 -13.34
C SER A 524 -2.39 24.49 -14.06
N ASN A 525 -1.86 25.68 -14.32
CA ASN A 525 -0.52 25.91 -14.88
C ASN A 525 0.59 25.43 -13.91
N ASN A 526 0.46 25.72 -12.61
CA ASN A 526 1.36 25.17 -11.58
C ASN A 526 1.41 23.64 -11.61
N ILE A 527 0.23 23.01 -11.69
CA ILE A 527 0.09 21.54 -11.81
C ILE A 527 0.86 21.01 -13.03
N ALA A 528 0.70 21.65 -14.19
CA ALA A 528 1.40 21.27 -15.42
C ALA A 528 2.93 21.46 -15.30
N THR A 529 3.37 22.48 -14.58
CA THR A 529 4.80 22.75 -14.32
C THR A 529 5.48 21.60 -13.57
N TYR A 530 4.79 20.96 -12.61
CA TYR A 530 5.32 19.78 -11.91
C TYR A 530 5.58 18.60 -12.84
N VAL A 531 4.84 18.49 -13.95
CA VAL A 531 5.04 17.46 -14.98
C VAL A 531 6.26 17.77 -15.84
N VAL A 532 6.37 19.01 -16.34
CA VAL A 532 7.46 19.41 -17.24
C VAL A 532 8.81 19.43 -16.54
N ASN A 533 8.86 19.85 -15.27
CA ASN A 533 10.11 19.89 -14.50
C ASN A 533 10.75 18.51 -14.30
N ARG A 534 10.00 17.42 -14.51
CA ARG A 534 10.54 16.05 -14.46
C ARG A 534 11.34 15.63 -15.68
N GLU A 535 11.08 16.21 -16.86
CA GLU A 535 11.85 15.87 -18.08
C GLU A 535 13.25 16.48 -18.09
N ASN A 536 13.46 17.56 -17.31
CA ASN A 536 14.72 18.31 -17.27
C ASN A 536 15.74 17.76 -16.25
N VAL A 537 15.50 16.57 -15.65
CA VAL A 537 16.36 15.90 -14.67
C VAL A 537 16.62 14.46 -15.09
#